data_AF-A0A8H6DL52-F1
#
_entry.id   AF-A0A8H6DL52-F1
#
_cell.length_a   1.000
_cell.length_b   1.000
_cell.length_c   1.000
_cell.angle_alpha   90.00
_cell.angle_beta   90.00
_cell.angle_gamma   90.00
#
_symmetry.space_group_name_H-M   'P 1'
#
loop_
_entity.id
_entity.type
_entity.pdbx_description
1 polymer ?
#
loop_
_entity_poly.entity_id
_entity_poly.type
_entity_poly.pdbx_seq_one_letter_code
_entity_poly.pdbx_strand_id
1 'polypeptide(L)'
;MAFEQTQEGSDDWATHACNLSGYLRTLYQQTEELIDLDTAISLARGSLDTTLAGNAPRHIRLGNLTACLIARFDSTVSFEDLEECVKMGNEAKDATPKEHTEWPARLYDLRAIMQRRYQMTPDLDNLDEAIELTQETEPPEDLQRAEFFYRAALF
;
A
#
# COMPACT_ATOMS: atom_id res chain seq x y z
N MET A 1 -14.75 -27.31 -2.74
CA MET A 1 -15.37 -27.58 -4.06
C MET A 1 -16.03 -26.33 -4.65
N ALA A 2 -15.50 -25.11 -4.41
CA ALA A 2 -16.03 -23.86 -4.97
C ALA A 2 -14.95 -23.02 -5.71
N PHE A 3 -13.68 -23.44 -5.66
CA PHE A 3 -12.55 -22.75 -6.29
C PHE A 3 -12.46 -22.98 -7.80
N GLU A 4 -13.07 -24.03 -8.33
CA GLU A 4 -12.90 -24.42 -9.74
C GLU A 4 -13.95 -23.81 -10.69
N GLN A 5 -14.90 -23.00 -10.21
CA GLN A 5 -16.01 -22.49 -11.05
C GLN A 5 -16.04 -20.98 -11.26
N THR A 6 -15.28 -20.18 -10.53
CA THR A 6 -15.14 -18.76 -10.87
C THR A 6 -14.13 -18.61 -11.99
N GLN A 7 -14.62 -18.24 -13.17
CA GLN A 7 -13.76 -17.98 -14.32
C GLN A 7 -12.74 -16.90 -13.94
N GLU A 8 -11.46 -17.25 -14.04
CA GLU A 8 -10.35 -16.32 -13.86
C GLU A 8 -10.55 -15.11 -14.78
N GLY A 9 -10.40 -13.90 -14.23
CA GLY A 9 -10.72 -12.67 -14.95
C GLY A 9 -12.19 -12.21 -14.90
N SER A 10 -13.05 -12.85 -14.08
CA SER A 10 -14.37 -12.31 -13.72
C SER A 10 -14.29 -11.39 -12.50
N ASP A 11 -15.27 -10.50 -12.32
CA ASP A 11 -15.31 -9.60 -11.16
C ASP A 11 -15.51 -10.35 -9.82
N ASP A 12 -16.24 -11.46 -9.86
CA ASP A 12 -16.38 -12.38 -8.72
C ASP A 12 -15.03 -13.00 -8.36
N TRP A 13 -14.31 -13.53 -9.35
CA TRP A 13 -12.94 -14.04 -9.15
C TRP A 13 -12.04 -12.97 -8.54
N ALA A 14 -12.10 -11.74 -9.04
CA ALA A 14 -11.25 -10.67 -8.57
C ALA A 14 -11.58 -10.25 -7.13
N THR A 15 -12.85 -10.25 -6.75
CA THR A 15 -13.28 -10.02 -5.36
C THR A 15 -12.77 -11.13 -4.44
N HIS A 16 -12.88 -12.40 -4.87
CA HIS A 16 -12.32 -13.53 -4.12
C HIS A 16 -10.80 -13.47 -4.00
N ALA A 17 -10.09 -13.13 -5.08
CA ALA A 17 -8.64 -12.97 -5.08
C ALA A 17 -8.18 -11.83 -4.15
N CYS A 18 -8.93 -10.72 -4.09
CA CYS A 18 -8.67 -9.63 -3.15
C CYS A 18 -8.84 -10.08 -1.68
N ASN A 19 -9.89 -10.84 -1.39
CA ASN A 19 -10.12 -11.34 -0.04
C ASN A 19 -9.08 -12.39 0.37
N LEU A 20 -8.74 -13.32 -0.54
CA LEU A 20 -7.76 -14.36 -0.29
C LEU A 20 -6.35 -13.78 -0.08
N SER A 21 -5.96 -12.76 -0.85
CA SER A 21 -4.70 -12.07 -0.63
C SER A 21 -4.64 -11.38 0.74
N GLY A 22 -5.72 -10.74 1.19
CA GLY A 22 -5.81 -10.20 2.55
C GLY A 22 -5.66 -11.27 3.64
N TYR A 23 -6.26 -12.44 3.44
CA TYR A 23 -6.09 -13.59 4.34
C TYR A 23 -4.65 -14.09 4.35
N LEU A 24 -4.03 -14.29 3.19
CA LEU A 24 -2.65 -14.77 3.08
C LEU A 24 -1.64 -13.78 3.67
N ARG A 25 -1.85 -12.47 3.52
CA ARG A 25 -1.05 -11.46 4.24
C ARG A 25 -1.18 -11.59 5.75
N THR A 26 -2.38 -11.89 6.26
CA THR A 26 -2.60 -12.12 7.69
C THR A 26 -1.95 -13.42 8.16
N LEU A 27 -1.99 -14.47 7.32
CA LEU A 27 -1.32 -15.73 7.58
C LEU A 27 0.20 -15.53 7.65
N TYR A 28 0.77 -14.78 6.71
CA TYR A 28 2.17 -14.38 6.71
C TYR A 28 2.58 -13.71 8.04
N GLN A 29 1.76 -12.81 8.59
CA GLN A 29 2.04 -12.18 9.88
C GLN A 29 2.10 -13.17 11.06
N GLN A 30 1.55 -14.38 10.90
CA GLN A 30 1.58 -15.43 11.92
C GLN A 30 2.68 -16.47 11.66
N THR A 31 2.99 -16.73 10.40
CA THR A 31 3.88 -17.83 9.97
C THR A 31 5.28 -17.35 9.58
N GLU A 32 5.42 -16.10 9.16
CA GLU A 32 6.62 -15.52 8.52
C GLU A 32 7.05 -16.27 7.24
N GLU A 33 6.16 -17.07 6.66
CA GLU A 33 6.42 -17.84 5.44
C GLU A 33 6.22 -16.95 4.20
N LEU A 34 7.31 -16.48 3.61
CA LEU A 34 7.29 -15.54 2.46
C LEU A 34 6.47 -16.04 1.27
N ILE A 35 6.30 -17.35 1.10
CA ILE A 35 5.47 -17.93 0.04
C ILE A 35 4.00 -17.51 0.14
N ASP A 36 3.47 -17.34 1.36
CA ASP A 36 2.11 -16.86 1.58
C ASP A 36 1.99 -15.42 1.07
N LEU A 37 3.01 -14.61 1.32
CA LEU A 37 3.05 -13.21 0.92
C LEU A 37 3.26 -13.03 -0.59
N ASP A 38 4.12 -13.83 -1.21
CA ASP A 38 4.28 -13.87 -2.67
C ASP A 38 2.97 -14.27 -3.38
N THR A 39 2.26 -15.25 -2.81
CA THR A 39 0.94 -15.68 -3.29
C THR A 39 -0.09 -14.56 -3.11
N ALA A 40 -0.07 -13.87 -1.96
CA ALA A 40 -0.96 -12.74 -1.69
C ALA A 40 -0.78 -11.62 -2.73
N ILE A 41 0.47 -11.25 -3.04
CA ILE A 41 0.78 -10.21 -4.03
C ILE A 41 0.32 -10.63 -5.42
N SER A 42 0.57 -11.88 -5.81
CA SER A 42 0.15 -12.40 -7.12
C SER A 42 -1.37 -12.32 -7.29
N LEU A 43 -2.14 -12.69 -6.26
CA LEU A 43 -3.61 -12.61 -6.26
C LEU A 43 -4.11 -11.16 -6.23
N ALA A 44 -3.47 -10.28 -5.46
CA ALA A 44 -3.82 -8.86 -5.40
C ALA A 44 -3.60 -8.16 -6.75
N ARG A 45 -2.50 -8.47 -7.45
CA ARG A 45 -2.23 -7.98 -8.82
C ARG A 45 -3.27 -8.49 -9.81
N GLY A 46 -3.53 -9.80 -9.81
CA GLY A 46 -4.54 -10.38 -10.71
C GLY A 46 -5.94 -9.78 -10.48
N SER A 47 -6.34 -9.59 -9.22
CA SER A 47 -7.58 -8.91 -8.84
C SER A 47 -7.64 -7.48 -9.41
N LEU A 48 -6.54 -6.73 -9.30
CA LEU A 48 -6.44 -5.38 -9.82
C LEU A 48 -6.58 -5.34 -11.36
N ASP A 49 -5.88 -6.22 -12.08
CA ASP A 49 -5.88 -6.29 -13.55
C ASP A 49 -7.26 -6.63 -14.14
N THR A 50 -8.06 -7.41 -13.40
CA THR A 50 -9.44 -7.76 -13.78
C THR A 50 -10.41 -6.59 -13.65
N THR A 51 -10.00 -5.51 -12.98
CA THR A 51 -10.79 -4.28 -12.84
C THR A 51 -10.70 -3.46 -14.13
N LEU A 52 -11.33 -3.91 -15.22
CA LEU A 52 -11.60 -3.04 -16.36
C LEU A 52 -12.53 -1.91 -15.91
N ALA A 53 -12.18 -0.69 -16.33
CA ALA A 53 -12.74 0.58 -15.88
C ALA A 53 -14.28 0.57 -15.76
N GLY A 54 -14.80 0.46 -14.53
CA GLY A 54 -16.16 0.94 -14.29
C GLY A 54 -17.05 0.29 -13.23
N ASN A 55 -16.66 -0.70 -12.42
CA ASN A 55 -17.64 -1.24 -11.44
C ASN A 55 -17.16 -1.80 -10.09
N ALA A 56 -15.93 -2.28 -9.95
CA ALA A 56 -15.41 -2.64 -8.62
C ALA A 56 -14.58 -1.49 -8.04
N PRO A 57 -14.55 -1.30 -6.70
CA PRO A 57 -13.78 -0.25 -6.07
C PRO A 57 -12.28 -0.53 -6.24
N ARG A 58 -11.71 -0.09 -7.38
CA ARG A 58 -10.29 -0.19 -7.75
C ARG A 58 -9.40 0.28 -6.60
N HIS A 59 -9.83 1.32 -5.88
CA HIS A 59 -9.15 1.85 -4.71
C HIS A 59 -9.00 0.86 -3.55
N ILE A 60 -9.98 -0.04 -3.35
CA ILE A 60 -9.89 -1.11 -2.34
C ILE A 60 -8.84 -2.14 -2.77
N ARG A 61 -8.84 -2.54 -4.05
CA ARG A 61 -7.86 -3.51 -4.59
C ARG A 61 -6.44 -2.95 -4.56
N LEU A 62 -6.25 -1.69 -4.94
CA LEU A 62 -4.99 -0.97 -4.81
C LEU A 62 -4.50 -0.88 -3.36
N GLY A 63 -5.42 -0.56 -2.43
CA GLY A 63 -5.12 -0.55 -1.01
C GLY A 63 -4.63 -1.89 -0.47
N ASN A 64 -5.30 -2.97 -0.87
CA ASN A 64 -4.91 -4.33 -0.46
C ASN A 64 -3.56 -4.75 -1.06
N LEU A 65 -3.30 -4.43 -2.34
CA LEU A 65 -1.99 -4.66 -2.96
C LEU A 65 -0.89 -3.88 -2.24
N THR A 66 -1.13 -2.59 -1.95
CA THR A 66 -0.19 -1.74 -1.21
C THR A 66 0.15 -2.35 0.15
N ALA A 67 -0.85 -2.83 0.90
CA ALA A 67 -0.62 -3.47 2.20
C ALA A 67 0.21 -4.77 2.09
N CYS A 68 0.03 -5.56 1.02
CA CYS A 68 0.85 -6.75 0.77
C CYS A 68 2.30 -6.38 0.43
N LEU A 69 2.51 -5.34 -0.38
CA LEU A 69 3.85 -4.86 -0.72
C LEU A 69 4.57 -4.26 0.48
N ILE A 70 3.89 -3.50 1.35
CA ILE A 70 4.47 -2.99 2.61
C ILE A 70 4.95 -4.15 3.47
N ALA A 71 4.11 -5.18 3.64
CA ALA A 71 4.50 -6.36 4.42
C ALA A 71 5.73 -7.06 3.80
N ARG A 72 5.82 -7.12 2.48
CA ARG A 72 6.97 -7.73 1.80
C ARG A 72 8.22 -6.89 2.01
N PHE A 73 8.13 -5.58 1.81
CA PHE A 73 9.21 -4.66 2.10
C PHE A 73 9.70 -4.78 3.55
N ASP A 74 8.80 -4.79 4.53
CA ASP A 74 9.17 -4.90 5.95
C ASP A 74 9.91 -6.22 6.25
N SER A 75 9.82 -7.21 5.37
CA SER A 75 10.40 -8.55 5.51
C SER A 75 11.69 -8.72 4.70
N THR A 76 11.77 -8.13 3.51
CA THR A 76 12.92 -8.25 2.59
C THR A 76 13.89 -7.08 2.73
N VAL A 77 13.40 -5.92 3.19
CA VAL A 77 14.09 -4.62 3.20
C VAL A 77 14.68 -4.28 1.82
N SER A 78 14.00 -4.73 0.75
CA SER A 78 14.43 -4.50 -0.62
C SER A 78 14.02 -3.11 -1.10
N PHE A 79 14.97 -2.37 -1.67
CA PHE A 79 14.67 -1.07 -2.28
C PHE A 79 13.69 -1.17 -3.45
N GLU A 80 13.73 -2.29 -4.21
CA GLU A 80 12.80 -2.52 -5.32
C GLU A 80 11.36 -2.70 -4.80
N ASP A 81 11.18 -3.47 -3.72
CA ASP A 81 9.87 -3.64 -3.08
C ASP A 81 9.36 -2.30 -2.53
N LEU A 82 10.25 -1.44 -2.03
CA LEU A 82 9.90 -0.11 -1.53
C LEU A 82 9.43 0.84 -2.62
N GLU A 83 10.13 0.90 -3.75
CA GLU A 83 9.72 1.71 -4.90
C GLU A 83 8.38 1.23 -5.47
N GLU A 84 8.13 -0.09 -5.44
CA GLU A 84 6.82 -0.62 -5.80
C GLU A 84 5.72 -0.20 -4.80
N CYS A 85 6.01 -0.20 -3.49
CA CYS A 85 5.10 0.32 -2.46
C CYS A 85 4.74 1.79 -2.74
N VAL A 86 5.73 2.63 -3.04
CA VAL A 86 5.52 4.05 -3.37
C VAL A 86 4.56 4.19 -4.54
N LYS A 87 4.85 3.48 -5.63
CA LYS A 87 4.04 3.53 -6.84
C LYS A 87 2.58 3.12 -6.58
N MET A 88 2.37 1.97 -5.92
CA MET A 88 1.02 1.46 -5.66
C MET A 88 0.27 2.29 -4.60
N GLY A 89 0.98 2.81 -3.59
CA GLY A 89 0.41 3.70 -2.58
C GLY A 89 -0.09 5.02 -3.18
N ASN A 90 0.69 5.60 -4.11
CA ASN A 90 0.27 6.78 -4.87
C ASN A 90 -0.96 6.49 -5.75
N GLU A 91 -0.97 5.37 -6.50
CA GLU A 91 -2.16 4.98 -7.28
C GLU A 91 -3.38 4.76 -6.38
N ALA A 92 -3.19 4.17 -5.18
CA ALA A 92 -4.27 3.95 -4.22
C ALA A 92 -4.83 5.25 -3.66
N LYS A 93 -3.96 6.23 -3.36
CA LYS A 93 -4.35 7.60 -2.99
C LYS A 93 -5.18 8.21 -4.12
N ASP A 94 -4.65 8.27 -5.33
CA ASP A 94 -5.32 8.93 -6.47
C ASP A 94 -6.67 8.30 -6.84
N ALA A 95 -6.81 6.98 -6.65
CA ALA A 95 -8.07 6.27 -6.89
C ALA A 95 -9.10 6.45 -5.76
N THR A 96 -8.70 6.88 -4.57
CA THR A 96 -9.59 7.01 -3.41
C THR A 96 -10.16 8.43 -3.33
N PRO A 97 -11.50 8.63 -3.36
CA PRO A 97 -12.08 9.95 -3.11
C PRO A 97 -11.74 10.46 -1.70
N LYS A 98 -11.51 11.77 -1.54
CA LYS A 98 -11.12 12.38 -0.26
C LYS A 98 -12.16 12.17 0.86
N GLU A 99 -13.43 12.10 0.49
CA GLU A 99 -14.56 11.89 1.40
C GLU A 99 -14.77 10.39 1.74
N HIS A 100 -14.03 9.49 1.08
CA HIS A 100 -14.14 8.06 1.32
C HIS A 100 -13.51 7.68 2.67
N THR A 101 -14.11 6.72 3.37
CA THR A 101 -13.68 6.30 4.71
C THR A 101 -12.26 5.73 4.75
N GLU A 102 -11.79 5.19 3.62
CA GLU A 102 -10.43 4.64 3.46
C GLU A 102 -9.36 5.70 3.16
N TRP A 103 -9.75 6.93 2.79
CA TRP A 103 -8.78 7.99 2.43
C TRP A 103 -7.71 8.23 3.50
N PRO A 104 -8.05 8.35 4.81
CA PRO A 104 -7.05 8.52 5.86
C PRO A 104 -6.06 7.34 5.95
N ALA A 105 -6.53 6.12 5.72
CA ALA A 105 -5.67 4.94 5.75
C ALA A 105 -4.65 4.96 4.60
N ARG A 106 -5.05 5.41 3.40
CA ARG A 106 -4.13 5.56 2.26
C ARG A 106 -3.02 6.57 2.53
N LEU A 107 -3.37 7.70 3.13
CA LEU A 107 -2.38 8.71 3.49
C LEU A 107 -1.44 8.21 4.59
N TYR A 108 -1.96 7.48 5.58
CA TYR A 108 -1.15 6.86 6.62
C TYR A 108 -0.13 5.87 6.03
N ASP A 109 -0.58 4.95 5.16
CA ASP A 109 0.27 3.96 4.52
C ASP A 109 1.36 4.63 3.67
N LEU A 110 0.98 5.59 2.83
CA LEU A 110 1.90 6.30 1.95
C LEU A 110 2.93 7.14 2.73
N ARG A 111 2.53 7.80 3.82
CA ARG A 111 3.45 8.50 4.72
C ARG A 111 4.48 7.55 5.32
N ALA A 112 4.01 6.38 5.76
CA ALA A 112 4.86 5.36 6.35
C ALA A 112 5.83 4.75 5.33
N ILE A 113 5.42 4.63 4.06
CA ILE A 113 6.29 4.24 2.94
C ILE A 113 7.35 5.32 2.67
N MET A 114 6.94 6.59 2.56
CA MET A 114 7.87 7.70 2.28
C MET A 114 8.90 7.88 3.40
N GLN A 115 8.50 7.69 4.66
CA GLN A 115 9.43 7.71 5.79
C GLN A 115 10.50 6.60 5.68
N ARG A 116 10.11 5.39 5.29
CA ARG A 116 11.05 4.27 5.05
C ARG A 116 11.98 4.57 3.86
N ARG A 117 11.44 5.14 2.78
CA ARG A 117 12.22 5.57 1.60
C ARG A 117 13.28 6.58 1.96
N TYR A 118 12.92 7.62 2.71
CA TYR A 118 13.88 8.60 3.20
C TYR A 118 14.95 7.98 4.10
N GLN A 119 14.60 7.01 4.95
CA GLN A 119 15.57 6.32 5.80
C GLN A 119 16.57 5.48 5.00
N MET A 120 16.15 4.85 3.91
CA MET A 120 17.04 4.04 3.05
C MET A 120 17.86 4.88 2.09
N THR A 121 17.27 5.94 1.55
CA THR A 121 17.90 6.88 0.62
C THR A 121 17.54 8.31 1.02
N PRO A 122 18.34 8.92 1.92
CA PRO A 122 18.16 10.32 2.30
C PRO A 122 18.45 11.22 1.11
N ASP A 123 17.40 11.60 0.40
CA ASP A 123 17.40 12.58 -0.68
C ASP A 123 16.35 13.65 -0.38
N LEU A 124 16.64 14.89 -0.75
CA LEU A 124 15.81 16.06 -0.46
C LEU A 124 14.48 16.00 -1.22
N ASP A 125 14.47 15.47 -2.44
CA ASP A 125 13.24 15.32 -3.23
C ASP A 125 12.24 14.35 -2.56
N ASN A 126 12.73 13.30 -1.88
CA ASN A 126 11.90 12.36 -1.10
C ASN A 126 11.34 12.99 0.18
N LEU A 127 12.03 13.99 0.72
CA LEU A 127 11.64 14.68 1.94
C LEU A 127 10.44 15.61 1.67
N ASP A 128 10.46 16.35 0.57
CA ASP A 128 9.39 17.29 0.21
C ASP A 128 8.04 16.58 -0.04
N GLU A 129 8.05 15.43 -0.73
CA GLU A 129 6.84 14.63 -0.96
C GLU A 129 6.25 14.09 0.36
N ALA A 130 7.11 13.67 1.31
CA ALA A 130 6.67 13.24 2.63
C ALA A 130 6.07 14.39 3.48
N ILE A 131 6.61 15.60 3.33
CA ILE A 131 6.11 16.82 3.99
C ILE A 131 4.72 17.16 3.47
N GLU A 132 4.54 17.21 2.14
CA GLU A 132 3.26 17.53 1.52
C GLU A 132 2.17 16.57 1.99
N LEU A 133 2.49 15.28 2.08
CA LEU A 133 1.55 14.28 2.54
C LEU A 133 1.15 14.42 4.02
N THR A 134 2.09 14.81 4.88
CA THR A 134 1.83 15.07 6.30
C THR A 134 0.92 16.29 6.49
N GLN A 135 1.08 17.31 5.64
CA GLN A 135 0.23 18.51 5.65
C GLN A 135 -1.22 18.21 5.21
N GLU A 136 -1.43 17.18 4.40
CA GLU A 136 -2.77 16.74 4.00
C GLU A 136 -3.53 15.98 5.11
N THR A 137 -2.82 15.45 6.12
CA THR A 137 -3.40 14.59 7.17
C THR A 137 -3.64 15.23 8.54
N GLU A 138 -2.82 16.21 8.94
CA GLU A 138 -2.81 16.73 10.33
C GLU A 138 -2.97 18.26 10.40
N PRO A 139 -3.68 18.81 11.40
CA PRO A 139 -3.59 20.23 11.71
C PRO A 139 -2.17 20.58 12.19
N PRO A 140 -1.71 21.84 12.03
CA PRO A 140 -0.29 22.23 12.06
C PRO A 140 0.55 21.93 13.33
N GLU A 141 0.05 21.28 14.37
CA GLU A 141 0.66 21.30 15.71
C GLU A 141 1.30 19.96 16.14
N ASP A 142 1.30 18.91 15.30
CA ASP A 142 1.65 17.57 15.77
C ASP A 142 3.16 17.28 15.93
N LEU A 143 3.50 16.45 16.91
CA LEU A 143 4.88 16.17 17.35
C LEU A 143 5.71 15.46 16.26
N GLN A 144 5.05 14.67 15.40
CA GLN A 144 5.66 13.98 14.26
C GLN A 144 6.12 14.98 13.20
N ARG A 145 5.40 16.08 13.02
CA ARG A 145 5.80 17.22 12.17
C ARG A 145 7.10 17.85 12.71
N ALA A 146 7.17 18.06 14.03
CA ALA A 146 8.37 18.61 14.68
C ALA A 146 9.57 17.66 14.61
N GLU A 147 9.37 16.35 14.81
CA GLU A 147 10.46 15.36 14.70
C GLU A 147 10.95 15.23 13.25
N PHE A 148 10.04 15.25 12.29
CA PHE A 148 10.38 15.24 10.87
C PHE A 148 11.20 16.50 10.49
N PHE A 149 10.74 17.69 10.87
CA PHE A 149 11.51 18.93 10.65
C PHE A 149 12.85 18.95 11.39
N TYR A 150 12.92 18.39 12.60
CA TYR A 150 14.17 18.30 13.37
C TYR A 150 15.19 17.38 12.69
N ARG A 151 14.74 16.28 12.08
CA ARG A 151 15.61 15.37 11.29
C ARG A 151 16.02 15.98 9.95
N ALA A 152 15.13 16.73 9.31
CA ALA A 152 15.41 17.47 8.08
C ALA A 152 16.42 18.63 8.28
N ALA A 153 16.35 19.32 9.41
CA ALA A 153 17.19 20.50 9.72
C ALA A 153 18.58 20.18 10.29
N LEU A 154 18.96 18.90 10.41
CA LEU A 154 20.28 18.45 10.89
C LEU A 154 21.33 18.29 9.77
N PHE A 155 21.03 18.75 8.55
CA PHE A 155 21.94 18.90 7.42
C PHE A 155 21.92 20.35 6.91
#